data_AF-A0A1H6B710-F1
#
_entry.id   AF-A0A1H6B710-F1
#
_cell.length_a   1.000
_cell.length_b   1.000
_cell.length_c   1.000
_cell.angle_alpha   90.00
_cell.angle_beta   90.00
_cell.angle_gamma   90.00
#
_symmetry.space_group_name_H-M   'P 1'
#
loop_
_entity.id
_entity.type
_entity.pdbx_description
1 polymer ?
#
loop_
_entity_poly.entity_id
_entity_poly.type
_entity_poly.pdbx_seq_one_letter_code
_entity_poly.pdbx_strand_id
1 'polypeptide(L)'
;MASDTRHHRGPEPPRSARPAPTGEPALPVPADREEAPGEALVGDATRSRPIVVVTAIALDEPAREALAQRLGPGHVVQDIREAEPDADIVLVPPAGAMLLGLLRQQFPEARLLATEFTDDGYGADFRGPISRILASDIDGYFMAPTIDDLARVTRSAARAVAGALTAGDGSGPTRPVDFLEANRRLMLGSGGGEGPLPGGDPAQGDVTIDLDAWARALDGSPGILADLAWPLIQQFVAQDVRVTVAGDPPGPWTDRARAAGVRVRPSPRRLDG
;
A
#
# COMPACT_ATOMS: atom_id res chain seq x y z
N MET A 1 -2.64 0.50 91.15
CA MET A 1 -1.82 1.70 91.46
C MET A 1 -0.60 1.68 90.55
N ALA A 2 -0.23 2.87 90.03
CA ALA A 2 0.92 3.19 89.17
C ALA A 2 0.87 2.58 87.75
N SER A 3 0.62 3.33 86.68
CA SER A 3 1.35 4.49 86.09
C SER A 3 2.62 4.10 85.33
N ASP A 4 2.52 4.35 84.02
CA ASP A 4 3.48 5.04 83.16
C ASP A 4 4.86 4.40 82.91
N THR A 5 5.10 3.96 81.68
CA THR A 5 6.45 4.02 81.09
C THR A 5 6.34 4.26 79.58
N ARG A 6 6.58 5.51 79.20
CA ARG A 6 6.89 5.96 77.85
C ARG A 6 8.09 5.22 77.29
N HIS A 7 8.06 4.83 76.02
CA HIS A 7 9.27 4.72 75.20
C HIS A 7 9.09 5.42 73.86
N HIS A 8 10.01 6.36 73.64
CA HIS A 8 10.31 7.14 72.45
C HIS A 8 10.31 6.30 71.16
N ARG A 9 9.59 6.79 70.13
CA ARG A 9 9.98 6.60 68.73
C ARG A 9 10.15 7.96 68.09
N GLY A 10 11.37 8.23 67.61
CA GLY A 10 11.74 9.44 66.89
C GLY A 10 11.16 9.46 65.47
N PRO A 11 11.28 10.62 64.79
CA PRO A 11 10.66 10.88 63.50
C PRO A 11 11.31 10.07 62.36
N GLU A 12 10.43 9.51 61.52
CA GLU A 12 10.73 8.77 60.30
C GLU A 12 11.37 9.70 59.25
N PRO A 13 12.45 9.32 58.56
CA PRO A 13 13.10 10.15 57.55
C PRO A 13 12.29 10.23 56.24
N PRO A 14 12.43 11.33 55.48
CA PRO A 14 11.63 11.58 54.29
C PRO A 14 11.94 10.59 53.16
N ARG A 15 10.87 10.11 52.50
CA ARG A 15 10.93 9.26 51.31
C ARG A 15 11.66 10.00 50.18
N SER A 16 12.83 9.47 49.81
CA SER A 16 13.60 9.92 48.66
C SER A 16 12.74 9.91 47.39
N ALA A 17 12.56 11.10 46.83
CA ALA A 17 12.02 11.33 45.50
C ALA A 17 12.88 10.59 44.47
N ARG A 18 12.23 9.74 43.67
CA ARG A 18 12.84 9.21 42.43
C ARG A 18 12.94 10.36 41.42
N PRO A 19 14.09 10.54 40.76
CA PRO A 19 14.26 11.55 39.73
C PRO A 19 13.44 11.19 38.49
N ALA A 20 12.75 12.20 37.94
CA ALA A 20 12.07 12.17 36.66
C ALA A 20 13.06 11.86 35.52
N PRO A 21 12.62 11.19 34.44
CA PRO A 21 13.45 11.01 33.26
C PRO A 21 13.74 12.37 32.60
N THR A 22 15.03 12.56 32.35
CA THR A 22 15.66 13.64 31.60
C THR A 22 14.96 13.89 30.27
N GLY A 23 14.70 15.17 29.99
CA GLY A 23 13.98 15.63 28.82
C GLY A 23 14.67 15.31 27.49
N GLU A 24 13.90 14.74 26.58
CA GLU A 24 13.99 15.12 25.18
C GLU A 24 13.38 16.52 25.01
N PRO A 25 13.97 17.40 24.18
CA PRO A 25 13.34 18.66 23.84
C PRO A 25 12.08 18.39 23.02
N ALA A 26 10.92 18.53 23.65
CA ALA A 26 9.66 18.70 22.94
C ALA A 26 9.82 19.86 21.97
N LEU A 27 9.66 19.57 20.67
CA LEU A 27 9.45 20.61 19.67
C LEU A 27 8.33 21.52 20.18
N PRO A 28 8.48 22.85 20.13
CA PRO A 28 7.39 23.74 20.50
C PRO A 28 6.22 23.46 19.58
N VAL A 29 5.17 22.86 20.12
CA VAL A 29 3.83 22.90 19.53
C VAL A 29 3.43 24.37 19.61
N PRO A 30 3.23 25.08 18.49
CA PRO A 30 2.58 26.37 18.57
C PRO A 30 1.17 26.13 19.11
N ALA A 31 0.96 26.49 20.38
CA ALA A 31 -0.34 26.94 20.84
C ALA A 31 -0.75 28.08 19.89
N ASP A 32 -1.98 28.04 19.42
CA ASP A 32 -2.56 28.90 18.37
C ASP A 32 -2.43 28.34 16.95
N ARG A 33 -2.92 27.11 16.76
CA ARG A 33 -3.82 26.86 15.63
C ARG A 33 -5.20 26.64 16.21
N GLU A 34 -6.00 27.71 16.23
CA GLU A 34 -7.45 27.56 16.15
C GLU A 34 -7.72 26.56 15.02
N GLU A 35 -8.32 25.42 15.37
CA GLU A 35 -8.84 24.46 14.40
C GLU A 35 -9.74 25.24 13.45
N ALA A 36 -9.26 25.44 12.22
CA ALA A 36 -10.06 26.03 11.17
C ALA A 36 -11.36 25.19 11.08
N PRO A 37 -12.54 25.83 11.11
CA PRO A 37 -13.80 25.10 10.99
C PRO A 37 -13.75 24.26 9.73
N GLY A 38 -14.11 22.98 9.88
CA GLY A 38 -13.95 21.93 8.90
C GLY A 38 -14.21 22.40 7.47
N GLU A 39 -13.25 22.10 6.61
CA GLU A 39 -13.32 22.30 5.17
C GLU A 39 -14.67 21.75 4.68
N ALA A 40 -15.57 22.65 4.29
CA ALA A 40 -16.90 22.32 3.82
C ALA A 40 -16.78 21.51 2.51
N LEU A 41 -16.69 20.19 2.64
CA LEU A 41 -16.66 19.24 1.54
C LEU A 41 -18.05 19.21 0.88
N VAL A 42 -18.13 19.87 -0.28
CA VAL A 42 -19.15 19.71 -1.34
C VAL A 42 -20.59 19.56 -0.81
N GLY A 43 -21.18 20.71 -0.47
CA GLY A 43 -22.59 20.85 -0.11
C GLY A 43 -22.87 22.23 0.45
N ASP A 44 -22.59 23.28 -0.33
CA ASP A 44 -22.86 24.66 0.04
C ASP A 44 -24.34 24.84 0.44
N ALA A 45 -24.57 25.04 1.75
CA ALA A 45 -25.62 25.80 2.43
C ALA A 45 -26.98 26.07 1.72
N THR A 46 -27.52 25.11 0.95
CA THR A 46 -28.81 25.26 0.24
C THR A 46 -29.81 24.14 0.50
N ARG A 47 -29.46 23.08 1.25
CA ARG A 47 -30.44 22.06 1.62
C ARG A 47 -31.28 22.50 2.82
N SER A 48 -32.59 22.55 2.61
CA SER A 48 -33.62 22.73 3.64
C SER A 48 -33.77 21.53 4.59
N ARG A 49 -33.01 20.44 4.38
CA ARG A 49 -33.07 19.20 5.17
C ARG A 49 -31.67 18.64 5.47
N PRO A 50 -31.51 17.85 6.54
CA PRO A 50 -30.28 17.10 6.82
C PRO A 50 -29.88 16.18 5.66
N ILE A 51 -28.57 15.90 5.57
CA ILE A 51 -28.01 14.85 4.70
C ILE A 51 -28.36 13.50 5.31
N VAL A 52 -29.06 12.67 4.53
CA VAL A 52 -29.49 11.33 4.95
C VAL A 52 -28.48 10.30 4.47
N VAL A 53 -27.80 9.66 5.43
CA VAL A 53 -26.84 8.57 5.19
C VAL A 53 -27.49 7.26 5.60
N VAL A 54 -27.70 6.37 4.64
CA VAL A 54 -28.27 5.05 4.87
C VAL A 54 -27.16 4.01 4.98
N THR A 55 -27.24 3.13 5.96
CA THR A 55 -26.32 2.02 6.14
C THR A 55 -26.98 0.73 5.65
N ALA A 56 -26.53 0.23 4.49
CA ALA A 56 -26.80 -1.14 4.04
C ALA A 56 -25.85 -2.16 4.70
N ILE A 57 -24.95 -1.66 5.54
CA ILE A 57 -24.11 -2.43 6.45
C ILE A 57 -24.86 -2.54 7.78
N ALA A 58 -24.80 -3.72 8.41
CA ALA A 58 -25.52 -4.02 9.65
C ALA A 58 -24.87 -3.35 10.88
N LEU A 59 -24.86 -2.02 10.89
CA LEU A 59 -24.49 -1.23 12.05
C LEU A 59 -25.62 -1.24 13.07
N ASP A 60 -25.29 -1.45 14.34
CA ASP A 60 -26.25 -1.29 15.42
C ASP A 60 -26.53 0.19 15.71
N GLU A 61 -27.53 0.46 16.54
CA GLU A 61 -27.96 1.83 16.86
C GLU A 61 -26.83 2.67 17.49
N PRO A 62 -26.09 2.20 18.51
CA PRO A 62 -24.94 2.92 19.06
C PRO A 62 -23.88 3.28 18.00
N ALA A 63 -23.58 2.37 17.07
CA ALA A 63 -22.62 2.64 16.01
C ALA A 63 -23.12 3.67 15.00
N ARG A 64 -24.42 3.65 14.66
CA ARG A 64 -25.03 4.67 13.78
C ARG A 64 -25.04 6.04 14.43
N GLU A 65 -25.39 6.14 15.72
CA GLU A 65 -25.32 7.40 16.48
C GLU A 65 -23.90 7.95 16.53
N ALA A 66 -22.94 7.08 16.82
CA ALA A 66 -21.52 7.39 16.84
C ALA A 66 -21.00 7.88 15.48
N LEU A 67 -21.48 7.30 14.38
CA LEU A 67 -21.17 7.74 13.03
C LEU A 67 -21.79 9.11 12.72
N ALA A 68 -23.08 9.30 13.05
CA ALA A 68 -23.77 10.57 12.86
C ALA A 68 -23.07 11.72 13.61
N GLN A 69 -22.65 11.48 14.85
CA GLN A 69 -21.89 12.46 15.65
C GLN A 69 -20.55 12.83 14.99
N ARG A 70 -19.83 11.84 14.44
CA ARG A 70 -18.54 12.06 13.76
C ARG A 70 -18.68 12.76 12.41
N LEU A 71 -19.79 12.54 11.70
CA LEU A 71 -20.12 13.28 10.47
C LEU A 71 -20.46 14.75 10.76
N GLY A 72 -20.86 15.05 11.99
CA GLY A 72 -21.15 16.40 12.44
C GLY A 72 -22.60 16.83 12.18
N PRO A 73 -22.96 18.05 12.64
CA PRO A 73 -24.33 18.54 12.54
C PRO A 73 -24.82 18.58 11.09
N GLY A 74 -26.12 18.32 10.91
CA GLY A 74 -26.75 18.28 9.58
C GLY A 74 -26.71 16.91 8.91
N HIS A 75 -26.21 15.86 9.58
CA HIS A 75 -26.26 14.47 9.11
C HIS A 75 -27.22 13.63 9.95
N VAL A 76 -27.93 12.71 9.30
CA VAL A 76 -28.73 11.67 9.94
C VAL A 76 -28.29 10.33 9.38
N VAL A 77 -28.04 9.35 10.25
CA VAL A 77 -27.65 7.99 9.85
C VAL A 77 -28.81 7.04 10.13
N GLN A 78 -29.26 6.32 9.12
CA GLN A 78 -30.42 5.41 9.20
C GLN A 78 -30.05 4.00 8.75
N ASP A 79 -30.71 3.00 9.33
CA ASP A 79 -30.66 1.63 8.84
C ASP A 79 -31.44 1.51 7.53
N ILE A 80 -30.93 0.74 6.56
CA ILE A 80 -31.61 0.52 5.28
C ILE A 80 -33.05 -0.01 5.41
N ARG A 81 -33.36 -0.74 6.49
CA ARG A 81 -34.70 -1.29 6.75
C ARG A 81 -35.73 -0.23 7.11
N GLU A 82 -35.27 0.93 7.54
CA GLU A 82 -36.10 2.06 8.00
C GLU A 82 -36.00 3.25 7.02
N ALA A 83 -35.14 3.14 6.02
CA ALA A 83 -34.82 4.24 5.12
C ALA A 83 -35.82 4.41 3.98
N GLU A 84 -36.22 5.67 3.77
CA GLU A 84 -36.99 6.08 2.61
C GLU A 84 -36.08 6.32 1.38
N PRO A 85 -36.62 6.30 0.14
CA PRO A 85 -35.83 6.43 -1.09
C PRO A 85 -35.03 7.75 -1.26
N ASP A 86 -35.21 8.73 -0.39
CA ASP A 86 -34.65 10.08 -0.49
C ASP A 86 -33.24 10.24 0.12
N ALA A 87 -32.58 9.11 0.42
CA ALA A 87 -31.21 9.07 0.90
C ALA A 87 -30.24 9.83 -0.02
N ASP A 88 -29.27 10.53 0.59
CA ASP A 88 -28.20 11.22 -0.14
C ASP A 88 -27.00 10.29 -0.37
N ILE A 89 -26.71 9.43 0.61
CA ILE A 89 -25.59 8.50 0.60
C ILE A 89 -26.09 7.14 1.09
N VAL A 90 -25.68 6.07 0.42
CA VAL A 90 -25.88 4.70 0.90
C VAL A 90 -24.50 4.06 1.09
N LEU A 91 -24.14 3.76 2.33
CA LEU A 91 -22.96 2.98 2.66
C LEU A 91 -23.26 1.50 2.43
N VAL A 92 -22.53 0.88 1.50
CA VAL A 92 -22.76 -0.50 1.08
C VAL A 92 -21.56 -1.38 1.47
N PRO A 93 -21.80 -2.61 1.93
CA PRO A 93 -20.70 -3.56 2.06
C PRO A 93 -20.15 -3.92 0.66
N PRO A 94 -18.96 -4.53 0.57
CA PRO A 94 -18.50 -5.13 -0.67
C PRO A 94 -19.52 -6.14 -1.17
N ALA A 95 -20.14 -5.84 -2.31
CA ALA A 95 -21.28 -6.59 -2.82
C ALA A 95 -21.19 -6.76 -4.35
N GLY A 96 -21.85 -7.80 -4.85
CA GLY A 96 -21.95 -8.04 -6.28
C GLY A 96 -22.86 -7.03 -7.00
N ALA A 97 -22.71 -6.95 -8.32
CA ALA A 97 -23.47 -6.03 -9.17
C ALA A 97 -24.99 -6.15 -9.02
N MET A 98 -25.50 -7.36 -8.71
CA MET A 98 -26.93 -7.58 -8.48
C MET A 98 -27.46 -6.75 -7.29
N LEU A 99 -26.79 -6.80 -6.14
CA LEU A 99 -27.22 -6.04 -4.96
C LEU A 99 -27.07 -4.54 -5.20
N LEU A 100 -25.99 -4.11 -5.84
CA LEU A 100 -25.81 -2.70 -6.21
C LEU A 100 -26.91 -2.21 -7.16
N GLY A 101 -27.37 -3.07 -8.09
CA GLY A 101 -28.50 -2.79 -8.96
C GLY A 101 -29.82 -2.60 -8.19
N LEU A 102 -30.10 -3.46 -7.21
CA LEU A 102 -31.27 -3.34 -6.34
C LEU A 102 -31.22 -2.06 -5.49
N LEU A 103 -30.07 -1.77 -4.89
CA LEU A 103 -29.87 -0.56 -4.10
C LEU A 103 -30.00 0.70 -4.94
N ARG A 104 -29.54 0.68 -6.20
CA ARG A 104 -29.74 1.77 -7.14
C ARG A 104 -31.20 1.98 -7.52
N GLN A 105 -32.01 0.92 -7.56
CA GLN A 105 -33.46 1.04 -7.79
C GLN A 105 -34.17 1.62 -6.55
N GLN A 106 -33.77 1.20 -5.35
CA GLN A 106 -34.34 1.68 -4.09
C GLN A 106 -33.94 3.13 -3.80
N PHE A 107 -32.70 3.52 -4.12
CA PHE A 107 -32.14 4.85 -3.88
C PHE A 107 -31.57 5.42 -5.17
N PRO A 108 -32.43 5.89 -6.10
CA PRO A 108 -32.02 6.29 -7.45
C PRO A 108 -31.01 7.44 -7.44
N GLU A 109 -31.23 8.43 -6.58
CA GLU A 109 -30.45 9.66 -6.52
C GLU A 109 -29.24 9.57 -5.55
N ALA A 110 -29.16 8.53 -4.74
CA ALA A 110 -28.14 8.43 -3.70
C ALA A 110 -26.75 8.13 -4.27
N ARG A 111 -25.72 8.63 -3.60
CA ARG A 111 -24.34 8.17 -3.85
C ARG A 111 -24.12 6.85 -3.11
N LEU A 112 -23.90 5.77 -3.86
CA LEU A 112 -23.56 4.47 -3.29
C LEU A 112 -22.06 4.42 -3.04
N LEU A 113 -21.65 4.26 -1.78
CA LEU A 113 -20.26 4.20 -1.36
C LEU A 113 -19.96 2.82 -0.77
N ALA A 114 -19.16 2.03 -1.49
CA ALA A 114 -18.70 0.73 -0.98
C ALA A 114 -17.59 0.94 0.05
N THR A 115 -17.70 0.29 1.20
CA THR A 115 -16.71 0.43 2.27
C THR A 115 -16.45 -0.89 2.98
N GLU A 116 -15.18 -1.10 3.36
CA GLU A 116 -14.72 -2.10 4.31
C GLU A 116 -14.26 -1.35 5.56
N PHE A 117 -14.75 -1.72 6.73
CA PHE A 117 -14.27 -1.15 7.98
C PHE A 117 -14.40 -2.15 9.13
N THR A 118 -13.60 -1.91 10.17
CA THR A 118 -13.63 -2.64 11.43
C THR A 118 -13.57 -1.65 12.57
N ASP A 119 -14.40 -1.85 13.58
CA ASP A 119 -14.35 -1.10 14.83
C ASP A 119 -14.80 -2.02 15.97
N ASP A 120 -13.82 -2.53 16.73
CA ASP A 120 -14.06 -3.42 17.87
C ASP A 120 -14.89 -2.74 18.97
N GLY A 121 -14.80 -1.40 19.10
CA GLY A 121 -15.55 -0.62 20.07
C GLY A 121 -17.07 -0.62 19.81
N TYR A 122 -17.46 -0.89 18.57
CA TYR A 122 -18.85 -1.02 18.14
C TYR A 122 -19.19 -2.42 17.62
N GLY A 123 -18.32 -3.42 17.86
CA GLY A 123 -18.53 -4.80 17.37
C GLY A 123 -18.65 -4.91 15.85
N ALA A 124 -18.11 -3.95 15.11
CA ALA A 124 -18.22 -3.88 13.66
C ALA A 124 -17.06 -4.62 13.01
N ASP A 125 -17.34 -5.71 12.29
CA ASP A 125 -16.36 -6.40 11.44
C ASP A 125 -16.93 -6.59 10.02
N PHE A 126 -16.64 -5.64 9.15
CA PHE A 126 -17.09 -5.64 7.76
C PHE A 126 -15.92 -5.78 6.79
N ARG A 127 -14.93 -6.62 7.15
CA ARG A 127 -13.79 -6.93 6.28
C ARG A 127 -14.24 -7.63 5.01
N GLY A 128 -13.93 -6.99 3.89
CA GLY A 128 -14.14 -7.56 2.57
C GLY A 128 -12.92 -8.30 2.03
N PRO A 129 -12.96 -8.66 0.75
CA PRO A 129 -11.86 -9.34 0.08
C PRO A 129 -10.54 -8.55 0.14
N ILE A 130 -10.58 -7.21 0.06
CA ILE A 130 -9.36 -6.40 0.05
C ILE A 130 -8.69 -6.45 1.42
N SER A 131 -9.43 -6.20 2.51
CA SER A 131 -8.89 -6.29 3.87
C SER A 131 -8.37 -7.70 4.19
N ARG A 132 -9.05 -8.75 3.71
CA ARG A 132 -8.60 -10.14 3.91
C ARG A 132 -7.32 -10.46 3.15
N ILE A 133 -7.18 -9.96 1.93
CA ILE A 133 -5.96 -10.11 1.14
C ILE A 133 -4.83 -9.32 1.80
N LEU A 134 -5.06 -8.08 2.22
CA LEU A 134 -4.04 -7.26 2.90
C LEU A 134 -3.64 -7.81 4.28
N ALA A 135 -4.49 -8.61 4.93
CA ALA A 135 -4.14 -9.31 6.17
C ALA A 135 -3.28 -10.57 5.93
N SER A 136 -3.05 -10.97 4.67
CA SER A 136 -2.16 -12.07 4.30
C SER A 136 -0.75 -11.57 3.98
N ASP A 137 0.19 -12.50 3.79
CA ASP A 137 1.61 -12.22 3.52
C ASP A 137 1.85 -11.80 2.05
N ILE A 138 1.10 -10.80 1.57
CA ILE A 138 1.28 -10.20 0.25
C ILE A 138 2.04 -8.88 0.36
N ASP A 139 2.89 -8.59 -0.62
CA ASP A 139 3.67 -7.34 -0.65
C ASP A 139 2.84 -6.10 -1.04
N GLY A 140 1.65 -6.29 -1.60
CA GLY A 140 0.76 -5.17 -1.95
C GLY A 140 -0.43 -5.54 -2.83
N TYR A 141 -1.37 -4.59 -2.93
CA TYR A 141 -2.55 -4.66 -3.79
C TYR A 141 -2.60 -3.45 -4.72
N PHE A 142 -2.83 -3.70 -6.01
CA PHE A 142 -3.00 -2.64 -7.00
C PHE A 142 -4.13 -2.95 -7.97
N MET A 143 -4.73 -1.89 -8.51
CA MET A 143 -5.68 -1.98 -9.61
C MET A 143 -4.96 -1.67 -10.91
N ALA A 144 -5.29 -2.41 -11.96
CA ALA A 144 -4.78 -2.18 -13.30
C ALA A 144 -5.94 -2.38 -14.30
N PRO A 145 -6.60 -1.30 -14.75
CA PRO A 145 -7.76 -1.40 -15.63
C PRO A 145 -7.39 -1.89 -17.04
N THR A 146 -6.11 -1.76 -17.43
CA THR A 146 -5.59 -2.18 -18.73
C THR A 146 -4.37 -3.09 -18.59
N ILE A 147 -4.06 -3.84 -19.65
CA ILE A 147 -2.84 -4.66 -19.71
C ILE A 147 -1.57 -3.81 -19.65
N ASP A 148 -1.62 -2.59 -20.19
CA ASP A 148 -0.49 -1.66 -20.16
C ASP A 148 -0.22 -1.14 -18.74
N ASP A 149 -1.27 -0.87 -17.97
CA ASP A 149 -1.15 -0.50 -16.56
C ASP A 149 -0.62 -1.65 -15.72
N LEU A 150 -1.10 -2.87 -15.98
CA LEU A 150 -0.60 -4.07 -15.32
C LEU A 150 0.90 -4.26 -15.62
N ALA A 151 1.30 -4.17 -16.88
CA ALA A 151 2.70 -4.31 -17.28
C ALA A 151 3.58 -3.21 -16.67
N ARG A 152 3.07 -1.97 -16.56
CA ARG A 152 3.76 -0.85 -15.95
C ARG A 152 4.04 -1.08 -14.46
N VAL A 153 3.03 -1.48 -13.70
CA VAL A 153 3.17 -1.75 -12.25
C VAL A 153 4.08 -2.95 -12.02
N THR A 154 3.89 -4.03 -12.76
CA THR A 154 4.74 -5.23 -12.65
C THR A 154 6.20 -4.93 -12.99
N ARG A 155 6.49 -4.13 -14.03
CA ARG A 155 7.86 -3.67 -14.32
C ARG A 155 8.44 -2.81 -13.19
N SER A 156 7.64 -1.96 -12.57
CA SER A 156 8.10 -1.15 -11.43
C SER A 156 8.47 -2.03 -10.24
N ALA A 157 7.64 -3.02 -9.91
CA ALA A 157 7.94 -4.00 -8.87
C ALA A 157 9.20 -4.82 -9.20
N ALA A 158 9.32 -5.32 -10.43
CA ALA A 158 10.50 -6.07 -10.87
C ALA A 158 11.79 -5.25 -10.78
N ARG A 159 11.75 -3.94 -11.11
CA ARG A 159 12.91 -3.03 -10.95
C ARG A 159 13.28 -2.82 -9.49
N ALA A 160 12.32 -2.74 -8.58
CA ALA A 160 12.60 -2.63 -7.15
C ALA A 160 13.31 -3.89 -6.62
N VAL A 161 12.86 -5.08 -7.06
CA VAL A 161 13.51 -6.36 -6.76
C VAL A 161 14.91 -6.42 -7.39
N ALA A 162 15.06 -6.08 -8.67
CA ALA A 162 16.35 -6.09 -9.34
C ALA A 162 17.35 -5.08 -8.74
N GLY A 163 16.87 -3.90 -8.31
CA GLY A 163 17.67 -2.92 -7.58
C GLY A 163 18.15 -3.46 -6.24
N ALA A 164 17.30 -4.16 -5.49
CA ALA A 164 17.68 -4.82 -4.25
C ALA A 164 18.70 -5.95 -4.46
N LEU A 165 18.57 -6.71 -5.55
CA LEU A 165 19.50 -7.79 -5.92
C LEU A 165 20.84 -7.29 -6.46
N THR A 166 20.87 -6.11 -7.07
CA THR A 166 22.09 -5.51 -7.67
C THR A 166 22.82 -4.55 -6.73
N ALA A 167 22.18 -4.09 -5.64
CA ALA A 167 22.78 -3.15 -4.70
C ALA A 167 23.93 -3.74 -3.86
N GLY A 168 24.16 -5.06 -3.87
CA GLY A 168 25.13 -5.70 -2.99
C GLY A 168 24.72 -5.59 -1.52
N ASP A 169 25.41 -6.31 -0.66
CA ASP A 169 25.24 -6.34 0.80
C ASP A 169 25.36 -4.95 1.44
N GLY A 170 24.25 -4.23 1.52
CA GLY A 170 24.20 -2.92 2.14
C GLY A 170 22.78 -2.53 2.49
N SER A 171 22.43 -2.76 3.74
CA SER A 171 21.23 -2.27 4.44
C SER A 171 20.84 -0.84 4.04
N GLY A 172 19.92 -0.73 3.08
CA GLY A 172 19.08 0.43 2.86
C GLY A 172 17.65 -0.07 2.69
N PRO A 173 16.64 0.57 3.30
CA PRO A 173 15.27 0.10 3.15
C PRO A 173 14.91 0.09 1.67
N THR A 174 14.62 -1.10 1.15
CA THR A 174 13.95 -1.31 -0.13
C THR A 174 12.78 -0.36 -0.15
N ARG A 175 12.80 0.69 -0.98
CA ARG A 175 11.69 1.63 -1.03
C ARG A 175 10.49 0.83 -1.53
N PRO A 176 9.48 0.53 -0.69
CA PRO A 176 8.36 -0.27 -1.13
C PRO A 176 7.70 0.48 -2.28
N VAL A 177 7.27 -0.24 -3.30
CA VAL A 177 6.41 0.37 -4.32
C VAL A 177 5.18 0.90 -3.56
N ASP A 178 4.96 2.20 -3.60
CA ASP A 178 3.80 2.80 -2.97
C ASP A 178 2.56 2.51 -3.82
N PHE A 179 2.02 1.30 -3.62
CA PHE A 179 0.84 0.83 -4.32
C PHE A 179 -0.41 1.68 -3.99
N LEU A 180 -0.44 2.35 -2.84
CA LEU A 180 -1.52 3.25 -2.46
C LEU A 180 -1.50 4.51 -3.33
N GLU A 181 -0.33 5.12 -3.52
CA GLU A 181 -0.16 6.24 -4.44
C GLU A 181 -0.42 5.84 -5.90
N ALA A 182 0.00 4.63 -6.31
CA ALA A 182 -0.31 4.09 -7.63
C ALA A 182 -1.83 3.95 -7.85
N ASN A 183 -2.56 3.44 -6.85
CA ASN A 183 -4.02 3.32 -6.89
C ASN A 183 -4.70 4.71 -6.89
N ARG A 184 -4.19 5.69 -6.13
CA ARG A 184 -4.71 7.06 -6.12
C ARG A 184 -4.63 7.74 -7.48
N ARG A 185 -3.49 7.58 -8.19
CA ARG A 185 -3.31 8.15 -9.53
C ARG A 185 -4.28 7.58 -10.57
N LEU A 186 -4.60 6.30 -10.46
CA LEU A 186 -5.58 5.64 -11.32
C LEU A 186 -7.01 6.09 -11.00
N MET A 187 -7.35 6.22 -9.71
CA MET A 187 -8.70 6.59 -9.26
C MET A 187 -9.05 8.05 -9.48
N LEU A 188 -8.09 8.96 -9.35
CA LEU A 188 -8.33 10.41 -9.47
C LEU A 188 -8.33 10.94 -10.90
N GLY A 189 -8.03 10.08 -11.90
CA GLY A 189 -8.10 10.44 -13.31
C GLY A 189 -7.19 11.60 -13.68
N SER A 190 -6.08 11.31 -14.36
CA SER A 190 -5.50 12.32 -15.25
C SER A 190 -6.45 12.52 -16.44
N GLY A 191 -7.48 13.34 -16.26
CA GLY A 191 -8.08 14.10 -17.34
C GLY A 191 -7.02 15.06 -17.86
N GLY A 192 -6.28 14.66 -18.89
CA GLY A 192 -5.17 15.46 -19.40
C GLY A 192 -4.31 14.71 -20.40
N GLY A 193 -4.83 14.59 -21.63
CA GLY A 193 -4.03 14.50 -22.84
C GLY A 193 -3.26 13.20 -23.07
N GLU A 194 -3.66 12.49 -24.12
CA GLU A 194 -2.71 12.02 -25.12
C GLU A 194 -1.90 13.23 -25.65
N GLY A 195 -0.97 13.75 -24.84
CA GLY A 195 0.12 14.58 -25.35
C GLY A 195 1.14 13.63 -25.98
N PRO A 196 1.74 13.97 -27.14
CA PRO A 196 2.84 13.18 -27.65
C PRO A 196 3.88 13.10 -26.55
N LEU A 197 4.29 11.87 -26.21
CA LEU A 197 5.43 11.62 -25.33
C LEU A 197 6.53 12.63 -25.70
N PRO A 198 7.08 13.42 -24.75
CA PRO A 198 8.32 14.13 -25.06
C PRO A 198 9.29 13.05 -25.52
N GLY A 199 9.89 13.25 -26.70
CA GLY A 199 10.78 12.31 -27.39
C GLY A 199 12.05 11.99 -26.59
N GLY A 200 11.88 11.42 -25.41
CA GLY A 200 12.85 10.56 -24.78
C GLY A 200 12.81 9.28 -25.58
N ASP A 201 13.77 9.16 -26.49
CA ASP A 201 14.29 7.90 -27.00
C ASP A 201 14.07 6.83 -25.92
N PRO A 202 13.26 5.76 -26.16
CA PRO A 202 13.01 4.76 -25.16
C PRO A 202 14.35 4.16 -24.82
N ALA A 203 14.96 4.63 -23.72
CA ALA A 203 16.33 4.30 -23.35
C ALA A 203 16.42 2.79 -23.42
N GLN A 204 17.11 2.37 -24.48
CA GLN A 204 17.28 1.03 -24.98
C GLN A 204 17.87 0.21 -23.83
N GLY A 205 16.98 -0.38 -23.04
CA GLY A 205 17.29 -0.91 -21.73
C GLY A 205 18.33 -2.00 -21.91
N ASP A 206 19.54 -1.76 -21.39
CA ASP A 206 20.52 -2.83 -21.30
C ASP A 206 20.15 -3.70 -20.10
N VAL A 207 19.81 -4.97 -20.35
CA VAL A 207 19.58 -5.98 -19.32
C VAL A 207 20.85 -6.81 -19.16
N THR A 208 21.35 -6.92 -17.94
CA THR A 208 22.46 -7.83 -17.62
C THR A 208 21.94 -9.06 -16.87
N ILE A 209 22.18 -10.26 -17.41
CA ILE A 209 21.93 -11.54 -16.75
C ILE A 209 23.26 -12.06 -16.23
N ASP A 210 23.43 -12.09 -14.91
CA ASP A 210 24.65 -12.57 -14.25
C ASP A 210 24.47 -14.03 -13.81
N LEU A 211 24.98 -14.95 -14.65
CA LEU A 211 24.85 -16.38 -14.43
C LEU A 211 25.63 -16.85 -13.20
N ASP A 212 26.70 -16.16 -12.83
CA ASP A 212 27.51 -16.51 -11.65
C ASP A 212 26.84 -16.04 -10.35
N ALA A 213 26.18 -14.88 -10.38
CA ALA A 213 25.31 -14.46 -9.29
C ALA A 213 24.14 -15.44 -9.11
N TRP A 214 23.52 -15.88 -10.21
CA TRP A 214 22.44 -16.88 -10.16
C TRP A 214 22.92 -18.24 -9.67
N ALA A 215 24.09 -18.70 -10.12
CA ALA A 215 24.70 -19.95 -9.68
C ALA A 215 24.93 -19.97 -8.17
N ARG A 216 25.43 -18.85 -7.61
CA ARG A 216 25.61 -18.70 -6.15
C ARG A 216 24.30 -18.67 -5.39
N ALA A 217 23.30 -17.94 -5.90
CA ALA A 217 22.02 -17.77 -5.21
C ALA A 217 21.16 -19.04 -5.23
N LEU A 218 21.25 -19.83 -6.30
CA LEU A 218 20.40 -21.00 -6.55
C LEU A 218 21.12 -22.34 -6.32
N ASP A 219 22.37 -22.30 -5.85
CA ASP A 219 23.26 -23.48 -5.72
C ASP A 219 23.27 -24.34 -7.01
N GLY A 220 23.38 -23.65 -8.15
CA GLY A 220 23.19 -24.23 -9.48
C GLY A 220 24.42 -24.12 -10.36
N SER A 221 24.51 -24.97 -11.39
CA SER A 221 25.59 -24.84 -12.38
C SER A 221 25.31 -23.71 -13.38
N PRO A 222 26.32 -22.88 -13.74
CA PRO A 222 26.15 -21.83 -14.73
C PRO A 222 25.63 -22.35 -16.09
N GLY A 223 25.99 -23.57 -16.48
CA GLY A 223 25.52 -24.20 -17.72
C GLY A 223 24.01 -24.48 -17.72
N ILE A 224 23.48 -25.05 -16.63
CA ILE A 224 22.04 -25.30 -16.50
C ILE A 224 21.28 -23.97 -16.45
N LEU A 225 21.79 -23.00 -15.70
CA LEU A 225 21.17 -21.68 -15.59
C LEU A 225 21.19 -20.91 -16.91
N ALA A 226 22.23 -21.09 -17.74
CA ALA A 226 22.29 -20.51 -19.08
C ALA A 226 21.17 -21.05 -19.98
N ASP A 227 20.89 -22.36 -19.93
CA ASP A 227 19.80 -22.94 -20.70
C ASP A 227 18.42 -22.52 -20.18
N LEU A 228 18.26 -22.40 -18.86
CA LEU A 228 17.04 -21.86 -18.26
C LEU A 228 16.83 -20.38 -18.57
N ALA A 229 17.90 -19.60 -18.70
CA ALA A 229 17.84 -18.19 -19.08
C ALA A 229 17.47 -17.98 -20.56
N TRP A 230 17.61 -19.00 -21.41
CA TRP A 230 17.48 -18.83 -22.87
C TRP A 230 16.11 -18.31 -23.33
N PRO A 231 14.96 -18.85 -22.87
CA PRO A 231 13.65 -18.32 -23.27
C PRO A 231 13.46 -16.84 -22.88
N LEU A 232 13.98 -16.43 -21.73
CA LEU A 232 13.93 -15.04 -21.25
C LEU A 232 14.79 -14.12 -22.12
N ILE A 233 15.99 -14.57 -22.51
CA ILE A 233 16.87 -13.87 -23.43
C ILE A 233 16.18 -13.66 -24.79
N GLN A 234 15.55 -14.71 -25.33
CA GLN A 234 14.82 -14.61 -26.60
C GLN A 234 13.68 -13.60 -26.52
N GLN A 235 12.96 -13.57 -25.40
CA GLN A 235 11.91 -12.59 -25.16
C GLN A 235 12.45 -11.15 -25.17
N PHE A 236 13.57 -10.89 -24.49
CA PHE A 236 14.18 -9.56 -24.48
C PHE A 236 14.70 -9.15 -25.86
N VAL A 237 15.35 -10.05 -26.58
CA VAL A 237 15.81 -9.79 -27.96
C VAL A 237 14.63 -9.47 -28.89
N ALA A 238 13.52 -10.20 -28.77
CA ALA A 238 12.31 -9.94 -29.56
C ALA A 238 11.65 -8.59 -29.25
N GLN A 239 11.96 -8.00 -28.08
CA GLN A 239 11.49 -6.69 -27.65
C GLN A 239 12.50 -5.56 -27.95
N ASP A 240 13.54 -5.84 -28.74
CA ASP A 240 14.63 -4.91 -29.08
C ASP A 240 15.39 -4.39 -27.82
N VAL A 241 15.39 -5.19 -26.75
CA VAL A 241 16.11 -4.92 -25.51
C VAL A 241 17.53 -5.49 -25.67
N ARG A 242 18.55 -4.67 -25.42
CA ARG A 242 19.94 -5.14 -25.48
C ARG A 242 20.24 -6.01 -24.27
N VAL A 243 20.76 -7.22 -24.51
CA VAL A 243 21.06 -8.18 -23.45
C VAL A 243 22.57 -8.39 -23.35
N THR A 244 23.09 -8.31 -22.14
CA THR A 244 24.43 -8.74 -21.77
C THR A 244 24.34 -9.91 -20.81
N VAL A 245 25.04 -11.00 -21.08
CA VAL A 245 25.18 -12.13 -20.15
C VAL A 245 26.58 -12.10 -19.56
N ALA A 246 26.66 -11.98 -18.24
CA ALA A 246 27.89 -12.08 -17.47
C ALA A 246 28.02 -13.50 -16.92
N GLY A 247 29.20 -14.10 -17.06
CA GLY A 247 29.46 -15.49 -16.66
C GLY A 247 30.26 -16.26 -17.70
N ASP A 248 30.51 -17.53 -17.40
CA ASP A 248 31.21 -18.46 -18.29
C ASP A 248 30.28 -19.59 -18.77
N PRO A 249 29.27 -19.30 -19.62
CA PRO A 249 28.39 -20.33 -20.17
C PRO A 249 29.15 -21.25 -21.15
N PRO A 250 28.63 -22.45 -21.45
CA PRO A 250 29.24 -23.37 -22.40
C PRO A 250 29.49 -22.73 -23.78
N GLY A 251 30.56 -23.14 -24.47
CA GLY A 251 30.92 -22.62 -25.80
C GLY A 251 29.76 -22.62 -26.81
N PRO A 252 29.07 -23.77 -27.02
CA PRO A 252 27.93 -23.83 -27.94
C PRO A 252 26.78 -22.87 -27.58
N TRP A 253 26.59 -22.62 -26.28
CA TRP A 253 25.60 -21.64 -25.81
C TRP A 253 26.04 -20.21 -26.13
N THR A 254 27.31 -19.90 -25.92
CA THR A 254 27.91 -18.58 -26.20
C THR A 254 27.79 -18.22 -27.68
N ASP A 255 28.05 -19.18 -28.56
CA ASP A 255 27.93 -19.00 -30.00
C ASP A 255 26.47 -18.72 -30.40
N ARG A 256 25.53 -19.49 -29.83
CA ARG A 256 24.08 -19.29 -30.00
C ARG A 256 23.63 -17.90 -29.53
N ALA A 257 24.11 -17.45 -28.37
CA ALA A 257 23.77 -16.14 -27.81
C ALA A 257 24.28 -14.98 -28.68
N ARG A 258 25.54 -15.05 -29.14
CA ARG A 258 26.11 -14.04 -30.03
C ARG A 258 25.40 -13.96 -31.37
N ALA A 259 25.00 -15.10 -31.93
CA ALA A 259 24.20 -15.14 -33.17
C ALA A 259 22.84 -14.44 -33.01
N ALA A 260 22.29 -14.39 -31.80
CA ALA A 260 21.06 -13.66 -31.46
C ALA A 260 21.29 -12.18 -31.07
N GLY A 261 22.51 -11.65 -31.22
CA GLY A 261 22.83 -10.26 -30.88
C GLY A 261 23.10 -10.00 -29.40
N VAL A 262 23.22 -11.06 -28.59
CA VAL A 262 23.49 -10.97 -27.14
C VAL A 262 24.99 -10.77 -26.89
N ARG A 263 25.34 -9.83 -26.01
CA ARG A 263 26.72 -9.63 -25.57
C ARG A 263 27.03 -10.65 -24.48
N VAL A 264 28.17 -11.33 -24.58
CA VAL A 264 28.64 -12.24 -23.52
C VAL A 264 29.92 -11.69 -22.93
N ARG A 265 29.88 -11.35 -21.64
CA ARG A 265 31.01 -10.86 -20.87
C ARG A 265 31.52 -12.01 -19.99
N PRO A 266 32.72 -12.56 -20.28
CA PRO A 266 33.28 -13.60 -19.44
C PRO A 266 33.50 -13.07 -18.02
N SER A 267 33.43 -13.97 -17.04
CA SER A 267 33.67 -13.56 -15.66
C SER A 267 35.11 -13.10 -15.48
N PRO A 268 35.35 -12.09 -14.61
CA PRO A 268 36.71 -11.74 -14.24
C PRO A 268 37.30 -12.99 -13.61
N ARG A 269 38.23 -13.65 -14.32
CA ARG A 269 38.99 -14.79 -13.77
C ARG A 269 39.47 -14.36 -12.40
N ARG A 270 39.02 -15.07 -11.36
CA ARG A 270 39.73 -14.98 -10.09
C ARG A 270 41.16 -15.37 -10.42
N LEU A 271 42.07 -14.42 -10.24
CA LEU A 271 43.48 -14.74 -10.16
C LEU A 271 43.62 -15.51 -8.85
N ASP A 272 43.33 -16.81 -8.91
CA ASP A 272 43.54 -17.72 -7.80
C ASP A 272 45.06 -17.84 -7.63
N GLY A 273 45.54 -17.24 -6.54
CA GLY A 273 46.85 -17.53 -5.94
C GLY A 273 46.72 -18.61 -4.89
#